data_AF-A0A7Z7HW03-F1
#
_entry.id   AF-A0A7Z7HW03-F1
#
_cell.length_a   1.000
_cell.length_b   1.000
_cell.length_c   1.000
_cell.angle_alpha   90.00
_cell.angle_beta   90.00
_cell.angle_gamma   90.00
#
_symmetry.space_group_name_H-M   'P 1'
#
loop_
_entity.id
_entity.type
_entity.pdbx_description
1 polymer ?
#
loop_
_entity_poly.entity_id
_entity_poly.type
_entity_poly.pdbx_seq_one_letter_code
_entity_poly.pdbx_strand_id
1 'polypeptide(L)'
;MAGGFRRGNRQRLPKLEARGELQSLEREGPFKEWLGMPDLYRYYIEVDGEKYSYQTEDSELPVQVGDKVVFRYKQTKAGNWIDRNSLGKAIDPSEYQ
;
A
#
# COMPACT_ATOMS: atom_id res chain seq x y z
N MET A 1 15.35 -30.47 28.26
CA MET A 1 15.67 -29.04 28.10
C MET A 1 14.76 -28.47 27.01
N ALA A 2 13.66 -27.81 27.38
CA ALA A 2 12.77 -27.16 26.41
C ALA A 2 13.21 -25.68 26.27
N GLY A 3 13.66 -25.31 25.07
CA GLY A 3 14.13 -23.97 24.75
C GLY A 3 13.01 -22.93 24.87
N GLY A 4 13.20 -21.97 25.77
CA GLY A 4 12.27 -20.86 26.00
C GLY A 4 12.24 -19.89 24.82
N PHE A 5 11.40 -20.16 23.83
CA PHE A 5 11.02 -19.18 22.82
C PHE A 5 10.14 -18.11 23.45
N ARG A 6 10.75 -17.09 24.07
CA ARG A 6 10.03 -15.85 24.39
C ARG A 6 9.71 -15.17 23.06
N ARG A 7 8.43 -15.20 22.64
CA ARG A 7 7.92 -14.31 21.59
C ARG A 7 8.38 -12.90 21.96
N GLY A 8 9.28 -12.34 21.15
CA GLY A 8 9.88 -11.04 21.44
C GLY A 8 8.78 -10.02 21.68
N ASN A 9 8.77 -9.44 22.88
CA ASN A 9 7.82 -8.42 23.32
C ASN A 9 8.11 -7.06 22.64
N ARG A 10 8.44 -7.09 21.35
CA ARG A 10 8.81 -5.93 20.57
C ARG A 10 7.51 -5.30 20.10
N GLN A 11 7.10 -4.23 20.79
CA GLN A 11 6.03 -3.36 20.29
C GLN A 11 6.39 -2.94 18.87
N ARG A 12 5.60 -3.42 17.90
CA ARG A 12 5.71 -2.94 16.52
C ARG A 12 5.25 -1.49 16.55
N LEU A 13 6.07 -0.59 16.05
CA LEU A 13 5.67 0.80 15.85
C LEU A 13 4.37 0.80 15.03
N PRO A 14 3.35 1.58 15.45
CA PRO A 14 2.12 1.70 14.69
C PRO A 14 2.45 2.21 13.28
N LYS A 15 1.78 1.64 12.28
CA LYS A 15 1.92 2.12 10.89
C LYS A 15 1.27 3.48 10.78
N LEU A 16 1.81 4.32 9.90
CA LEU A 16 1.20 5.61 9.59
C LEU A 16 -0.02 5.37 8.69
N GLU A 17 -0.97 6.29 8.76
CA GLU A 17 -2.20 6.26 7.98
C GLU A 17 -2.27 7.52 7.13
N ALA A 18 -2.73 7.38 5.89
CA ALA A 18 -2.95 8.50 4.99
C ALA A 18 -4.35 8.39 4.39
N ARG A 19 -4.95 9.55 4.15
CA ARG A 19 -6.23 9.72 3.48
C ARG A 19 -6.17 11.01 2.67
N GLY A 20 -6.63 10.96 1.42
CA GLY A 20 -6.57 12.11 0.53
C GLY A 20 -7.15 11.81 -0.85
N GLU A 21 -7.06 12.77 -1.74
CA GLU A 21 -7.45 12.60 -3.14
C GLU A 21 -6.31 11.97 -3.95
N LEU A 22 -6.62 10.94 -4.72
CA LEU A 22 -5.67 10.31 -5.62
C LEU A 22 -5.43 11.22 -6.84
N GLN A 23 -4.23 11.78 -6.94
CA GLN A 23 -3.88 12.74 -7.99
C GLN A 23 -3.17 12.09 -9.19
N SER A 24 -2.35 11.06 -8.93
CA SER A 24 -1.64 10.33 -9.97
C SER A 24 -1.52 8.86 -9.63
N LEU A 25 -1.57 8.01 -10.66
CA LEU A 25 -1.47 6.55 -10.55
C LEU A 25 -0.69 6.01 -11.76
N GLU A 26 0.57 5.65 -11.53
CA GLU A 26 1.45 5.08 -12.54
C GLU A 26 1.79 3.63 -12.20
N ARG A 27 1.77 2.73 -13.19
CA ARG A 27 2.05 1.30 -13.01
C ARG A 27 3.36 0.91 -13.67
N GLU A 28 4.17 0.13 -12.95
CA GLU A 28 5.43 -0.45 -13.39
C GLU A 28 5.39 -1.98 -13.21
N GLY A 29 5.99 -2.73 -14.14
CA GLY A 29 5.98 -4.20 -14.17
C GLY A 29 5.18 -4.78 -15.35
N PRO A 30 4.99 -6.11 -15.40
CA PRO A 30 5.19 -7.07 -14.31
C PRO A 30 6.67 -7.43 -14.06
N PHE A 31 6.98 -7.72 -12.80
CA PHE A 31 8.28 -8.23 -12.37
C PHE A 31 8.17 -9.73 -12.06
N LYS A 32 9.13 -10.53 -12.55
CA LYS A 32 9.30 -11.96 -12.22
C LYS A 32 10.76 -12.23 -11.88
N GLU A 33 11.02 -12.69 -10.66
CA GLU A 33 12.38 -13.04 -10.23
C GLU A 33 12.71 -14.51 -10.49
N TRP A 34 11.71 -15.39 -10.57
CA TRP A 34 11.89 -16.82 -10.90
C TRP A 34 10.72 -17.39 -11.70
N LEU A 35 10.94 -18.53 -12.34
CA LEU A 35 9.91 -19.27 -13.08
C LEU A 35 8.83 -19.76 -12.10
N GLY A 36 7.58 -19.37 -12.33
CA GLY A 36 6.44 -19.71 -11.47
C GLY A 36 6.13 -18.67 -10.38
N MET A 37 6.88 -17.56 -10.30
CA MET A 37 6.49 -16.41 -9.47
C MET A 37 5.23 -15.74 -10.02
N PRO A 38 4.27 -15.34 -9.18
CA PRO A 38 3.17 -14.48 -9.60
C PRO A 38 3.70 -13.16 -10.16
N ASP A 39 2.96 -12.58 -11.11
CA ASP A 39 3.24 -11.26 -11.65
C ASP A 39 3.15 -10.20 -10.55
N LEU A 40 4.26 -9.52 -10.25
CA LEU A 40 4.25 -8.40 -9.32
C LEU A 40 4.23 -7.08 -10.08
N TYR A 41 3.37 -6.17 -9.63
CA TYR A 41 3.25 -4.81 -10.12
C TYR A 41 3.65 -3.83 -9.02
N ARG A 42 4.28 -2.74 -9.41
CA ARG A 42 4.55 -1.60 -8.54
C ARG A 42 3.78 -0.38 -9.05
N TYR A 43 3.02 0.24 -8.18
CA TYR A 43 2.30 1.46 -8.45
C TYR A 43 2.98 2.63 -7.75
N TYR A 44 3.24 3.70 -8.50
CA TYR A 44 3.62 5.00 -7.97
C TYR A 44 2.35 5.84 -7.87
N ILE A 45 2.01 6.21 -6.64
CA ILE A 45 0.74 6.82 -6.30
C ILE A 45 1.04 8.19 -5.69
N GLU A 46 0.37 9.23 -6.16
CA GLU A 46 0.45 10.57 -5.57
C GLU A 46 -0.89 10.92 -4.93
N VAL A 47 -0.85 11.27 -3.64
CA VAL A 47 -2.03 11.59 -2.84
C VAL A 47 -1.76 12.89 -2.10
N ASP A 48 -2.59 13.90 -2.32
CA ASP A 48 -2.42 15.26 -1.77
C ASP A 48 -0.98 15.84 -1.96
N GLY A 49 -0.33 15.54 -3.08
CA GLY A 49 1.03 15.97 -3.40
C GLY A 49 2.15 15.12 -2.76
N GLU A 50 1.82 14.09 -1.99
CA GLU A 50 2.78 13.15 -1.42
C GLU A 50 2.90 11.87 -2.25
N LYS A 51 4.14 11.39 -2.43
CA LYS A 51 4.43 10.22 -3.26
C LYS A 51 4.58 8.95 -2.44
N TYR A 52 3.94 7.90 -2.93
CA TYR A 52 3.88 6.59 -2.32
C TYR A 52 4.18 5.49 -3.33
N SER A 53 4.75 4.40 -2.85
CA SER A 53 4.95 3.16 -3.61
C SER A 53 4.07 2.06 -3.07
N TYR A 54 3.34 1.38 -3.94
CA TYR A 54 2.49 0.23 -3.61
C TYR A 54 2.88 -0.97 -4.46
N GLN A 55 3.04 -2.14 -3.85
CA GLN A 55 3.39 -3.36 -4.58
C GLN A 55 2.30 -4.41 -4.37
N THR A 56 1.77 -4.94 -5.46
CA THR A 56 0.71 -5.95 -5.43
C THR A 56 0.86 -6.97 -6.56
N GLU A 57 0.13 -8.07 -6.45
CA GLU A 57 0.02 -9.11 -7.49
C GLU A 57 -1.09 -8.76 -8.51
N ASP A 58 -1.92 -7.77 -8.19
CA ASP A 58 -3.02 -7.32 -9.04
C ASP A 58 -2.56 -6.37 -10.16
N SER A 59 -2.96 -6.70 -11.39
CA SER A 59 -2.65 -5.89 -12.57
C SER A 59 -3.44 -4.58 -12.65
N GLU A 60 -4.50 -4.45 -11.85
CA GLU A 60 -5.39 -3.29 -11.79
C GLU A 60 -5.77 -2.99 -10.34
N LEU A 61 -5.95 -1.71 -10.02
CA LEU A 61 -6.35 -1.27 -8.69
C LEU A 61 -7.82 -0.81 -8.69
N PRO A 62 -8.58 -1.06 -7.61
CA PRO A 62 -9.99 -0.65 -7.51
C PRO A 62 -10.16 0.84 -7.18
N VAL A 63 -9.20 1.68 -7.56
CA VAL A 63 -9.18 3.13 -7.33
C VAL A 63 -8.76 3.86 -8.61
N GLN A 64 -9.31 5.04 -8.83
CA GLN A 64 -9.03 5.87 -10.00
C GLN A 64 -8.61 7.28 -9.57
N VAL A 65 -7.91 7.99 -10.44
CA VAL A 65 -7.56 9.41 -10.20
C VAL A 65 -8.84 10.22 -9.94
N GLY A 66 -8.81 11.04 -8.89
CA GLY A 66 -9.96 11.77 -8.34
C GLY A 66 -10.70 11.04 -7.22
N ASP A 67 -10.46 9.74 -7.01
CA ASP A 67 -11.04 9.03 -5.87
C ASP A 67 -10.39 9.47 -4.55
N LYS A 68 -11.22 9.60 -3.51
CA LYS A 68 -10.71 9.66 -2.14
C LYS A 68 -10.20 8.28 -1.74
N VAL A 69 -8.96 8.17 -1.31
CA VAL A 69 -8.33 6.92 -0.91
C VAL A 69 -7.90 6.96 0.54
N VAL A 70 -7.80 5.77 1.15
CA VAL A 70 -7.34 5.55 2.52
C VAL A 70 -6.42 4.35 2.52
N PHE A 71 -5.28 4.46 3.22
CA PHE A 71 -4.32 3.37 3.33
C PHE A 71 -3.38 3.55 4.52
N ARG A 72 -2.66 2.46 4.83
CA ARG A 72 -1.57 2.48 5.80
C ARG A 72 -0.25 2.41 5.06
N TYR A 73 0.77 3.04 5.62
CA TYR A 73 2.09 3.02 5.02
C TYR A 73 3.20 2.97 6.08
N LYS A 74 4.39 2.61 5.61
CA LYS A 74 5.63 2.74 6.37
C LYS A 74 6.52 3.75 5.66
N GLN A 75 7.10 4.66 6.41
CA GLN A 75 8.16 5.52 5.91
C GLN A 75 9.49 4.79 6.04
N THR A 76 10.28 4.79 4.96
CA THR A 76 11.63 4.22 4.93
C THR A 76 12.59 5.26 4.35
N LYS A 77 13.90 5.02 4.46
CA LYS A 77 14.89 5.88 3.80
C LYS A 77 14.71 5.96 2.27
N ALA A 78 14.10 4.93 1.67
CA ALA A 78 13.84 4.85 0.23
C ALA A 78 12.48 5.46 -0.18
N GLY A 79 11.70 5.99 0.76
CA GLY A 79 10.38 6.60 0.51
C GLY A 79 9.24 5.96 1.31
N ASN A 80 8.02 6.38 0.99
CA ASN A 80 6.79 5.93 1.64
C ASN A 80 6.23 4.69 0.93
N TRP A 81 6.04 3.61 1.69
CA TRP A 81 5.58 2.34 1.16
C TRP A 81 4.22 1.96 1.73
N ILE A 82 3.22 1.87 0.86
CA ILE A 82 1.87 1.46 1.22
C ILE A 82 1.89 -0.02 1.63
N ASP A 83 1.15 -0.33 2.68
CA ASP A 83 1.01 -1.69 3.17
C ASP A 83 0.16 -2.53 2.23
N ARG A 84 0.58 -3.77 2.02
CA ARG A 84 -0.13 -4.72 1.16
C ARG A 84 -1.59 -4.85 1.60
N ASN A 85 -2.53 -4.78 0.64
CA ASN A 85 -3.98 -4.87 0.85
C ASN A 85 -4.58 -3.75 1.73
N SER A 86 -3.85 -2.65 1.97
CA SER A 86 -4.40 -1.53 2.76
C SER A 86 -5.00 -0.41 1.92
N LEU A 87 -4.73 -0.40 0.61
CA LEU A 87 -5.27 0.60 -0.31
C LEU A 87 -6.75 0.36 -0.56
N GLY A 88 -7.58 1.31 -0.15
CA GLY A 88 -9.01 1.29 -0.39
C GLY A 88 -9.55 2.66 -0.78
N LYS A 89 -10.69 2.65 -1.47
CA LYS A 89 -11.49 3.85 -1.72
C LYS A 89 -12.21 4.25 -0.44
N ALA A 90 -12.01 5.49 0.00
CA ALA A 90 -12.76 6.08 1.09
C ALA A 90 -14.16 6.44 0.57
N ILE A 91 -15.20 5.90 1.20
CA ILE A 91 -16.59 6.21 0.88
C ILE A 91 -17.07 7.25 1.88
N ASP A 92 -17.53 8.39 1.39
CA ASP A 92 -18.29 9.34 2.22
C ASP A 92 -19.77 8.91 2.22
N PRO A 93 -20.39 8.66 3.39
CA PRO A 93 -21.80 8.30 3.45
C PRO A 93 -22.72 9.40 2.88
N SER A 94 -22.26 10.64 2.80
CA SER A 94 -23.00 11.77 2.20
C SER A 94 -23.01 11.73 0.67
N GLU A 95 -22.07 11.01 0.06
CA GLU A 95 -21.95 10.83 -1.40
C GLU A 95 -22.68 9.57 -1.89
N TYR A 96 -23.25 8.76 -0.97
CA TYR A 96 -24.01 7.55 -1.29
C TYR A 96 -25.49 7.90 -1.52
N GLN A 97 -25.91 7.95 -2.78
CA GLN A 97 -27.31 8.11 -3.20
C GLN A 97 -28.02 6.79 -3.42
#